data_AF-A0AAD5YZL5-F1
#
_entry.id   AF-A0AAD5YZL5-F1
#
_cell.length_a   1.000
_cell.length_b   1.000
_cell.length_c   1.000
_cell.angle_alpha   90.00
_cell.angle_beta   90.00
_cell.angle_gamma   90.00
#
_symmetry.space_group_name_H-M   'P 1'
#
loop_
_entity.id
_entity.type
_entity.pdbx_description
1 polymer ?
#
loop_
_entity_poly.entity_id
_entity_poly.type
_entity_poly.pdbx_seq_one_letter_code
_entity_poly.pdbx_strand_id
1 'polypeptide(L)'
;MDPTLSFNFKMADWKRFREGLKKRMTELREPGELEMLEELEEQVEQLTKMLQKVMEEVVPKVKSSIWRSTPDHPLYREYKALWNKYADAILDAKKTHWQEYLEQALDANLWTAN
;
A
#
# COMPACT_ATOMS: atom_id res chain seq x y z
N MET A 1 -19.34 5.49 -23.99
CA MET A 1 -18.23 5.11 -23.10
C MET A 1 -18.76 4.11 -22.09
N ASP A 2 -18.16 2.93 -22.00
CA ASP A 2 -18.50 1.95 -20.97
C ASP A 2 -17.98 2.43 -19.59
N PRO A 3 -18.77 2.31 -18.51
CA PRO A 3 -18.34 2.72 -17.19
C PRO A 3 -17.20 1.84 -16.70
N THR A 4 -16.06 2.46 -16.34
CA THR A 4 -14.92 1.73 -15.78
C THR A 4 -15.27 1.15 -14.41
N LEU A 5 -15.02 -0.15 -14.24
CA LEU A 5 -15.15 -0.85 -12.96
C LEU A 5 -13.98 -0.45 -12.07
N SER A 6 -14.28 -0.10 -10.82
CA SER A 6 -13.28 0.33 -9.84
C SER A 6 -13.47 -0.46 -8.55
N PHE A 7 -12.36 -0.83 -7.89
CA PHE A 7 -12.39 -1.51 -6.60
C PHE A 7 -13.08 -0.65 -5.54
N ASN A 8 -14.07 -1.24 -4.86
CA ASN A 8 -14.75 -0.59 -3.76
C ASN A 8 -14.14 -0.98 -2.42
N PHE A 9 -13.09 -0.27 -2.01
CA PHE A 9 -12.41 -0.49 -0.74
C PHE A 9 -13.28 -0.18 0.49
N LYS A 10 -14.37 0.60 0.35
CA LYS A 10 -15.31 0.85 1.45
C LYS A 10 -16.17 -0.38 1.77
N MET A 11 -16.41 -1.23 0.79
CA MET A 11 -17.18 -2.47 0.94
C MET A 11 -16.29 -3.72 0.99
N ALA A 12 -14.97 -3.55 1.03
CA ALA A 12 -14.05 -4.67 1.14
C ALA A 12 -14.22 -5.35 2.50
N ASP A 13 -14.30 -6.68 2.47
CA ASP A 13 -14.18 -7.48 3.69
C ASP A 13 -12.71 -7.51 4.11
N TRP A 14 -12.33 -6.54 4.95
CA TRP A 14 -10.96 -6.39 5.44
C TRP A 14 -10.53 -7.56 6.34
N LYS A 15 -11.46 -8.31 6.93
CA LYS A 15 -11.13 -9.51 7.71
C LYS A 15 -10.68 -10.61 6.77
N ARG A 16 -11.48 -10.91 5.74
CA ARG A 16 -11.16 -11.88 4.70
C ARG A 16 -9.90 -11.50 3.91
N PHE A 17 -9.70 -10.21 3.67
CA PHE A 17 -8.49 -9.71 3.01
C PHE A 17 -7.24 -10.03 3.83
N ARG A 18 -7.25 -9.74 5.14
CA ARG A 18 -6.13 -10.02 6.04
C ARG A 18 -5.87 -11.50 6.20
N GLU A 19 -6.92 -12.32 6.29
CA GLU A 19 -6.79 -13.78 6.35
C GLU A 19 -6.18 -14.35 5.06
N GLY A 20 -6.64 -13.89 3.89
CA GLY A 20 -6.09 -14.27 2.59
C GLY A 20 -4.64 -13.85 2.42
N LEU A 21 -4.28 -12.65 2.87
CA LEU A 21 -2.91 -12.16 2.86
C LEU A 21 -2.03 -12.99 3.80
N LYS A 22 -2.46 -13.25 5.04
CA LYS A 22 -1.70 -14.04 6.02
C LYS A 22 -1.41 -15.46 5.51
N LYS A 23 -2.39 -16.11 4.87
CA LYS A 23 -2.20 -17.44 4.27
C LYS A 23 -1.16 -17.43 3.14
N ARG A 24 -1.13 -16.38 2.32
CA ARG A 24 -0.19 -16.28 1.19
C ARG A 24 1.19 -15.82 1.65
N MET A 25 1.27 -15.02 2.71
CA MET A 25 2.54 -14.62 3.32
C MET A 25 3.28 -15.79 3.94
N THR A 26 2.58 -16.83 4.42
CA THR A 26 3.24 -18.08 4.85
C THR A 26 3.81 -18.90 3.69
N GLU A 27 3.43 -18.60 2.44
CA GLU A 27 3.96 -19.23 1.22
C GLU A 27 5.12 -18.41 0.59
N LEU A 28 5.35 -17.17 1.05
CA LEU A 28 6.50 -16.37 0.66
C LEU A 28 7.76 -16.93 1.33
N ARG A 29 8.88 -16.89 0.60
CA ARG A 29 10.23 -17.21 1.10
C ARG A 29 10.42 -16.57 2.49
N GLU A 30 10.94 -17.33 3.45
CA GLU A 30 11.15 -16.84 4.81
C GLU A 30 11.98 -15.54 4.78
N PRO A 31 11.71 -14.58 5.69
CA PRO A 31 12.52 -13.38 5.83
C PRO A 31 13.94 -13.79 6.24
N GLY A 32 14.82 -13.96 5.25
CA GLY A 32 16.27 -14.01 5.42
C GLY A 32 16.86 -12.62 5.26
N GLU A 33 18.10 -12.43 5.72
CA GLU A 33 18.83 -11.19 5.47
C GLU A 33 18.95 -10.96 3.96
N LEU A 34 18.44 -9.83 3.49
CA LEU A 34 18.55 -9.40 2.10
C LEU A 34 19.89 -8.69 1.96
N GLU A 35 20.88 -9.40 1.41
CA GLU A 35 22.23 -8.84 1.26
C GLU A 35 22.39 -8.05 -0.04
N MET A 36 21.43 -8.16 -0.98
CA MET A 36 21.51 -7.54 -2.30
C MET A 36 20.23 -6.79 -2.71
N LEU A 37 20.41 -5.65 -3.41
CA LEU A 37 19.33 -4.81 -3.92
C LEU A 37 18.38 -5.57 -4.87
N GLU A 38 18.91 -6.46 -5.70
CA GLU A 38 18.12 -7.26 -6.64
C GLU A 38 17.17 -8.22 -5.89
N GLU A 39 17.60 -8.77 -4.76
CA GLU A 39 16.74 -9.62 -3.91
C GLU A 39 15.62 -8.81 -3.25
N LEU A 40 15.91 -7.56 -2.85
CA LEU A 40 14.90 -6.64 -2.33
C LEU A 40 13.85 -6.29 -3.39
N GLU A 41 14.28 -5.94 -4.60
CA GLU A 41 13.38 -5.60 -5.71
C GLU A 41 12.48 -6.79 -6.06
N GLU A 42 13.03 -8.00 -6.12
CA GLU A 42 12.26 -9.21 -6.38
C GLU A 42 11.21 -9.46 -5.28
N GLN A 43 11.59 -9.31 -4.00
CA GLN A 43 10.65 -9.48 -2.90
C GLN A 43 9.53 -8.43 -2.91
N VAL A 44 9.85 -7.16 -3.22
CA VAL A 44 8.85 -6.10 -3.37
C VAL A 44 7.90 -6.40 -4.52
N GLU A 45 8.40 -6.91 -5.64
CA GLU A 45 7.56 -7.29 -6.78
C GLU A 45 6.63 -8.46 -6.41
N GLN A 46 7.14 -9.49 -5.74
CA GLN A 46 6.36 -10.64 -5.29
C GLN A 46 5.25 -10.21 -4.30
N LEU A 47 5.58 -9.36 -3.32
CA LEU A 47 4.61 -8.78 -2.39
C LEU A 47 3.54 -7.97 -3.10
N THR A 48 3.94 -7.15 -4.07
CA THR A 48 3.02 -6.31 -4.86
C THR A 48 2.05 -7.16 -5.65
N LYS A 49 2.53 -8.18 -6.35
CA LYS A 49 1.70 -9.14 -7.10
C LYS A 49 0.74 -9.90 -6.18
N MET A 50 1.21 -10.31 -4.99
CA MET A 50 0.37 -10.97 -4.00
C MET A 50 -0.77 -10.07 -3.54
N LEU A 51 -0.47 -8.81 -3.16
CA LEU A 51 -1.48 -7.85 -2.72
C LEU A 51 -2.52 -7.62 -3.80
N GLN A 52 -2.10 -7.42 -5.06
CA GLN A 52 -3.01 -7.24 -6.19
C GLN A 52 -3.94 -8.45 -6.36
N LYS A 53 -3.42 -9.68 -6.24
CA LYS A 53 -4.23 -10.90 -6.34
C LYS A 53 -5.26 -11.01 -5.22
N VAL A 54 -4.89 -10.71 -3.97
CA VAL A 54 -5.84 -10.71 -2.84
C VAL A 54 -6.89 -9.61 -3.02
N MET A 55 -6.51 -8.44 -3.54
CA MET A 55 -7.45 -7.37 -3.86
C MET A 55 -8.47 -7.81 -4.90
N GLU A 56 -8.05 -8.51 -5.97
CA GLU A 56 -8.95 -9.04 -6.99
C GLU A 56 -9.94 -10.07 -6.47
N GLU A 57 -9.55 -10.87 -5.48
CA GLU A 57 -10.39 -11.92 -4.91
C GLU A 57 -11.39 -11.40 -3.87
N VAL A 58 -11.01 -10.38 -3.10
CA VAL A 58 -11.76 -9.96 -1.91
C VAL A 58 -12.46 -8.61 -2.09
N VAL A 59 -11.93 -7.72 -2.93
CA VAL A 59 -12.48 -6.37 -3.07
C VAL A 59 -13.49 -6.34 -4.21
N PRO A 60 -14.78 -6.09 -3.93
CA PRO A 60 -15.78 -6.05 -4.96
C PRO A 60 -15.49 -4.90 -5.94
N LYS A 61 -15.54 -5.20 -7.24
CA LYS A 61 -15.51 -4.19 -8.30
C LYS A 61 -16.92 -3.67 -8.50
N VAL A 62 -17.15 -2.40 -8.23
CA VAL A 62 -18.46 -1.75 -8.47
C VAL A 62 -18.37 -0.85 -9.69
N LYS A 63 -19.50 -0.70 -10.39
CA LYS A 63 -19.64 0.38 -11.38
C LYS A 63 -19.42 1.68 -10.63
N SER A 64 -18.44 2.46 -11.05
CA SER A 64 -18.28 3.82 -10.56
C SER A 64 -19.53 4.62 -10.91
N SER A 65 -20.48 4.73 -10.00
CA SER A 65 -21.74 5.43 -10.25
C SER A 65 -21.48 6.94 -10.35
N ILE A 66 -21.33 7.43 -11.58
CA ILE A 66 -21.84 8.72 -12.07
C ILE A 66 -21.21 10.02 -11.48
N TRP A 67 -20.58 10.01 -10.30
CA TRP A 67 -19.89 11.18 -9.73
C TRP A 67 -18.56 11.52 -10.43
N ARG A 68 -18.05 10.62 -11.28
CA ARG A 68 -16.92 10.91 -12.21
C ARG A 68 -17.36 11.59 -13.51
N SER A 69 -18.67 11.67 -13.77
CA SER A 69 -19.22 12.27 -14.99
C SER A 69 -19.48 13.78 -14.85
N THR A 70 -19.15 14.38 -13.71
CA THR A 70 -19.10 15.84 -13.49
C THR A 70 -17.71 16.23 -12.98
N PRO A 71 -16.71 16.36 -13.87
CA PRO A 71 -15.32 16.72 -13.51
C PRO A 71 -15.18 18.04 -12.77
N ASP A 72 -16.12 18.97 -12.97
CA ASP A 72 -16.08 20.36 -12.48
C ASP A 72 -16.91 20.62 -11.21
N HIS A 73 -17.40 19.60 -10.52
CA HIS A 73 -18.15 19.86 -9.28
C HIS A 73 -17.20 20.39 -8.19
N PRO A 74 -17.43 21.58 -7.59
CA PRO A 74 -16.51 22.22 -6.65
C PRO A 74 -16.19 21.34 -5.42
N LEU A 75 -17.19 20.61 -4.90
CA LEU A 75 -16.98 19.65 -3.81
C LEU A 75 -16.01 18.50 -4.16
N TYR A 76 -15.89 18.11 -5.43
CA TYR A 76 -14.94 17.06 -5.85
C TYR A 76 -13.50 17.59 -5.91
N ARG A 77 -13.30 18.84 -6.34
CA ARG A 77 -11.98 19.48 -6.35
C ARG A 77 -11.43 19.63 -4.92
N GLU A 78 -12.29 20.08 -4.01
CA GLU A 78 -11.95 20.21 -2.59
C GLU A 78 -11.69 18.85 -1.93
N TYR A 79 -12.56 17.86 -2.18
CA TYR A 79 -12.38 16.50 -1.69
C TYR A 79 -11.08 15.86 -2.19
N LYS A 80 -10.78 16.00 -3.49
CA LYS A 80 -9.55 15.45 -4.11
C LYS A 80 -8.31 16.17 -3.60
N ALA A 81 -8.36 17.49 -3.44
CA ALA A 81 -7.25 18.25 -2.86
C ALA A 81 -6.99 17.85 -1.39
N LEU A 82 -8.04 17.66 -0.60
CA LEU A 82 -7.93 17.20 0.79
C LEU A 82 -7.37 15.78 0.87
N TRP A 83 -7.86 14.88 0.01
CA TRP A 83 -7.40 13.49 -0.05
C TRP A 83 -5.94 13.38 -0.47
N ASN A 84 -5.51 14.16 -1.47
CA ASN A 84 -4.11 14.22 -1.88
C ASN A 84 -3.22 14.74 -0.75
N LYS A 85 -3.60 15.84 -0.08
CA LYS A 85 -2.83 16.37 1.07
C LYS A 85 -2.70 15.33 2.19
N TYR A 86 -3.77 14.60 2.48
CA TYR A 86 -3.76 13.56 3.49
C TYR A 86 -2.87 12.36 3.07
N ALA A 87 -2.92 11.97 1.80
CA ALA A 87 -2.04 10.94 1.25
C ALA A 87 -0.57 11.36 1.30
N ASP A 88 -0.26 12.61 0.92
CA ASP A 88 1.09 13.18 1.00
C ASP A 88 1.59 13.19 2.45
N ALA A 89 0.76 13.60 3.41
CA ALA A 89 1.11 13.58 4.83
C ALA A 89 1.39 12.17 5.36
N ILE A 90 0.64 11.15 4.90
CA ILE A 90 0.92 9.75 5.26
C ILE A 90 2.24 9.27 4.67
N LEU A 91 2.52 9.60 3.41
CA LEU A 91 3.77 9.22 2.76
C LEU A 91 4.96 9.89 3.43
N ASP A 92 4.84 11.17 3.77
CA ASP A 92 5.87 11.93 4.47
C ASP A 92 6.12 11.35 5.86
N ALA A 93 5.07 11.14 6.66
CA ALA A 93 5.20 10.55 7.99
C ALA A 93 5.85 9.16 7.97
N LYS A 94 5.49 8.33 6.97
CA LYS A 94 6.13 7.01 6.79
C LYS A 94 7.60 7.14 6.44
N LYS A 95 7.95 8.06 5.52
CA LYS A 95 9.34 8.30 5.13
C LYS A 95 10.16 8.79 6.33
N THR A 96 9.67 9.79 7.06
CA THR A 96 10.32 10.30 8.28
C THR A 96 10.53 9.18 9.29
N HIS A 97 9.50 8.38 9.58
CA HIS A 97 9.61 7.26 10.51
C HIS A 97 10.69 6.26 10.11
N TRP A 98 10.76 5.89 8.82
CA TRP A 98 11.81 5.00 8.33
C TRP A 98 13.20 5.62 8.36
N GLN A 99 13.33 6.92 8.10
CA GLN A 99 14.61 7.64 8.22
C GLN A 99 15.10 7.69 9.67
N GLU A 100 14.24 8.08 10.61
CA GLU A 100 14.56 8.11 12.05
C GLU A 100 14.94 6.73 12.58
N TYR A 101 14.21 5.68 12.16
CA TYR A 101 14.52 4.30 12.53
C TYR A 101 15.91 3.88 12.03
N LEU A 102 16.26 4.21 10.79
CA LEU A 102 17.56 3.88 10.21
C LEU A 102 18.71 4.66 10.87
N GLU A 103 18.51 5.94 11.18
CA GLU A 103 19.49 6.77 11.90
C GLU A 103 19.75 6.22 13.31
N GLN A 104 18.69 5.87 14.05
CA GLN A 104 18.82 5.26 15.37
C GLN A 104 19.52 3.89 15.32
N ALA A 105 19.19 3.06 14.32
CA ALA A 105 19.81 1.75 14.15
C ALA A 105 21.30 1.87 13.78
N LEU A 106 21.68 2.88 12.99
CA LEU A 106 23.07 3.15 12.64
C LEU A 106 23.87 3.67 13.86
N ASP A 107 23.29 4.61 14.62
CA ASP A 107 23.90 5.15 15.84
C ASP A 107 24.07 4.07 16.92
N ALA A 108 23.09 3.17 17.06
CA ALA A 108 23.18 2.03 17.97
C ALA A 108 24.32 1.07 17.58
N ASN A 109 24.49 0.80 16.28
CA ASN A 109 25.57 -0.06 15.77
C ASN A 109 26.96 0.58 15.90
N LEU A 110 27.07 1.92 15.89
CA LEU A 110 28.33 2.64 16.05
C LEU A 110 28.94 2.50 17.46
N TRP A 111 28.09 2.36 18.49
CA TRP A 111 28.53 2.19 19.88
C TRP A 111 28.79 0.73 20.30
N THR A 112 28.44 -0.23 19.46
CA THR A 112 28.64 -1.68 19.73
C THR A 112 29.83 -2.29 18.98
N ALA A 113 30.52 -1.54 18.13
CA ALA A 113 31.75 -2.00 17.47
C ALA A 113 32.98 -1.66 18.32
N ASN A 114 33.37 -2.56 19.23
CA ASN A 114 34.65 -2.54 19.95
C ASN A 114 35.27 -3.93 19.97
#